data_AF-A0AAD9A5A8-F1
#
_entry.id   AF-A0AAD9A5A8-F1
#
_cell.length_a   1.000
_cell.length_b   1.000
_cell.length_c   1.000
_cell.angle_alpha   90.00
_cell.angle_beta   90.00
_cell.angle_gamma   90.00
#
_symmetry.space_group_name_H-M   'P 1'
#
loop_
_entity.id
_entity.type
_entity.pdbx_description
1 polymer ?
#
loop_
_entity_poly.entity_id
_entity_poly.type
_entity_poly.pdbx_seq_one_letter_code
_entity_poly.pdbx_strand_id
1 'polypeptide(L)'
;MMKLAFILALAVALGGEAAAKPSKRPPLSPDSPYLTGKGCPHGWKNYGLCNGDSCQWANGRNYRCSHGSCVGKGGGDGACCGWPEITWEGGATCPNGGW
;
A
#
# COMPACT_ATOMS: atom_id res chain seq x y z
N MET A 1 56.86 -20.20 -27.53
CA MET A 1 55.45 -20.07 -27.96
C MET A 1 54.62 -19.76 -26.71
N MET A 2 54.27 -18.49 -26.50
CA MET A 2 53.70 -17.98 -25.25
C MET A 2 52.17 -17.97 -25.37
N LYS A 3 51.48 -18.86 -24.64
CA LYS A 3 50.01 -18.92 -24.61
C LYS A 3 49.50 -17.75 -23.76
N LEU A 4 48.87 -16.76 -24.42
CA LEU A 4 48.18 -15.67 -23.74
C LEU A 4 46.97 -16.21 -22.95
N ALA A 5 46.95 -15.91 -21.66
CA ALA A 5 45.81 -16.11 -20.77
C ALA A 5 44.73 -15.06 -21.07
N PHE A 6 43.51 -15.50 -21.36
CA PHE A 6 42.32 -14.65 -21.35
C PHE A 6 41.62 -14.82 -20.00
N ILE A 7 41.84 -13.88 -19.09
CA ILE A 7 41.07 -13.77 -17.84
C ILE A 7 39.86 -12.89 -18.15
N LEU A 8 38.68 -13.51 -18.26
CA LEU A 8 37.41 -12.81 -18.40
C LEU A 8 36.96 -12.37 -17.00
N ALA A 9 37.19 -11.10 -16.65
CA ALA A 9 36.66 -10.51 -15.43
C ALA A 9 35.20 -10.10 -15.66
N LEU A 10 34.26 -10.89 -15.13
CA LEU A 10 32.84 -10.57 -15.13
C LEU A 10 32.56 -9.62 -13.96
N ALA A 11 32.48 -8.33 -14.22
CA ALA A 11 32.05 -7.33 -13.25
C ALA A 11 30.53 -7.43 -13.04
N VAL A 12 30.11 -8.03 -11.93
CA VAL A 12 28.71 -8.01 -11.47
C VAL A 12 28.44 -6.63 -10.86
N ALA A 13 27.78 -5.75 -11.63
CA ALA A 13 27.33 -4.46 -11.15
C ALA A 13 25.94 -4.55 -10.49
N LEU A 14 25.92 -4.23 -9.20
CA LEU A 14 24.94 -3.40 -8.50
C LEU A 14 23.44 -3.76 -8.62
N GLY A 15 22.97 -4.55 -7.66
CA GLY A 15 21.58 -4.46 -7.18
C GLY A 15 21.55 -3.69 -5.86
N GLY A 16 21.45 -2.36 -5.93
CA GLY A 16 21.21 -1.55 -4.75
C GLY A 16 19.78 -1.76 -4.27
N GLU A 17 19.61 -2.51 -3.18
CA GLU A 17 18.36 -2.57 -2.45
C GLU A 17 18.14 -1.19 -1.82
N ALA A 18 17.31 -0.37 -2.47
CA ALA A 18 16.80 0.84 -1.86
C ALA A 18 15.97 0.41 -0.64
N ALA A 19 16.62 0.35 0.52
CA ALA A 19 15.96 0.21 1.81
C ALA A 19 14.95 1.35 1.90
N ALA A 20 13.67 1.03 1.67
CA ALA A 20 12.58 1.97 1.83
C ALA A 20 12.69 2.54 3.24
N LYS A 21 13.02 3.83 3.36
CA LYS A 21 13.04 4.52 4.65
C LYS A 21 11.73 4.21 5.36
N PRO A 22 11.73 3.94 6.68
CA PRO A 22 10.50 3.81 7.43
C PRO A 22 9.74 5.13 7.30
N SER A 23 8.80 5.16 6.36
CA SER A 23 7.84 6.23 6.22
C SER A 23 7.12 6.25 7.56
N LYS A 24 7.28 7.34 8.33
CA LYS A 24 6.38 7.61 9.45
C LYS A 24 5.00 7.77 8.84
N ARG A 25 4.29 6.65 8.65
CA ARG A 25 2.92 6.68 8.17
C ARG A 25 2.16 7.56 9.15
N PRO A 26 1.41 8.55 8.66
CA PRO A 26 0.56 9.35 9.52
C PRO A 26 -0.41 8.43 10.27
N PRO A 27 -0.84 8.82 11.47
CA PRO A 27 -1.76 8.03 12.27
C PRO A 27 -3.04 7.77 11.47
N LEU A 28 -3.43 6.50 11.37
CA LEU A 28 -4.61 6.04 10.63
C LEU A 28 -5.79 5.86 11.59
N SER A 29 -6.05 6.89 12.41
CA SER A 29 -7.20 6.95 13.33
C SER A 29 -8.45 7.46 12.60
N PRO A 30 -9.67 7.10 13.03
CA PRO A 30 -10.92 7.65 12.47
C PRO A 30 -10.96 9.17 12.38
N ASP A 31 -10.39 9.83 13.38
CA ASP A 31 -10.36 11.28 13.49
C ASP A 31 -9.09 11.90 12.87
N SER A 32 -8.33 11.12 12.09
CA SER A 32 -7.10 11.61 11.50
C SER A 32 -7.39 12.61 10.39
N PRO A 33 -6.94 13.88 10.51
CA PRO A 33 -7.12 14.87 9.46
C PRO A 33 -6.42 14.47 8.15
N TYR A 34 -5.42 13.56 8.23
CA TYR A 34 -4.79 12.98 7.06
C TYR A 34 -5.77 12.14 6.23
N LEU A 35 -6.60 11.32 6.89
CA LEU A 35 -7.59 10.47 6.22
C LEU A 35 -8.76 11.30 5.70
N THR A 36 -9.22 12.30 6.45
CA THR A 36 -10.22 13.27 5.97
C THR A 36 -9.72 14.00 4.72
N GLY A 37 -8.45 14.42 4.70
CA GLY A 37 -7.82 15.05 3.54
C GLY A 37 -7.68 14.13 2.32
N LYS A 38 -7.80 12.80 2.50
CA LYS A 38 -7.83 11.80 1.43
C LYS A 38 -9.25 11.47 0.96
N GLY A 39 -10.28 12.12 1.51
CA GLY A 39 -11.68 11.87 1.19
C GLY A 39 -12.22 10.58 1.81
N CYS A 40 -11.59 10.09 2.89
CA CYS A 40 -12.14 8.96 3.63
C CYS A 40 -13.51 9.31 4.22
N PRO A 41 -14.52 8.45 4.06
CA PRO A 41 -15.81 8.69 4.71
C PRO A 41 -15.68 8.73 6.23
N HIS A 42 -16.46 9.61 6.85
CA HIS A 42 -16.60 9.63 8.30
C HIS A 42 -17.43 8.43 8.79
N GLY A 43 -17.15 7.94 10.01
CA GLY A 43 -17.92 6.85 10.63
C GLY A 43 -17.55 5.45 10.15
N TRP A 44 -16.35 5.25 9.59
CA TRP A 44 -15.83 3.90 9.40
C TRP A 44 -15.31 3.34 10.72
N LYS A 45 -15.49 2.04 10.93
CA LYS A 45 -15.02 1.34 12.13
C LYS A 45 -13.50 1.18 12.13
N ASN A 46 -12.92 0.97 10.95
CA ASN A 46 -11.47 0.85 10.77
C ASN A 46 -11.04 1.61 9.52
N TYR A 47 -9.86 2.22 9.59
CA TYR A 47 -9.28 2.97 8.49
C TYR A 47 -7.93 2.41 8.09
N GLY A 48 -7.62 2.57 6.83
CA GLY A 48 -6.38 2.18 6.22
C GLY A 48 -6.06 3.00 4.99
N LEU A 49 -4.95 2.61 4.36
CA LEU A 49 -4.52 3.14 3.09
C LEU A 49 -4.18 1.99 2.17
N CYS A 50 -4.51 2.15 0.89
CA CYS A 50 -4.07 1.24 -0.15
C CYS A 50 -2.54 1.07 -0.11
N ASN A 51 -2.11 -0.17 -0.30
CA ASN A 51 -0.73 -0.62 -0.34
C ASN A 51 -0.66 -1.82 -1.31
N GLY A 52 -0.23 -1.57 -2.53
CA GLY A 52 -0.41 -2.44 -3.68
C GLY A 52 -1.89 -2.60 -4.05
N ASP A 53 -2.34 -3.84 -4.07
CA ASP A 53 -3.72 -4.24 -4.35
C ASP A 53 -4.59 -4.36 -3.09
N SER A 54 -4.00 -4.10 -1.91
CA SER A 54 -4.59 -4.39 -0.62
C SER A 54 -4.76 -3.14 0.24
N CYS A 55 -5.67 -3.19 1.21
CA CYS A 55 -5.88 -2.14 2.19
C CYS A 55 -5.05 -2.37 3.45
N GLN A 56 -4.07 -1.50 3.72
CA GLN A 56 -3.27 -1.58 4.94
C GLN A 56 -3.89 -0.73 6.06
N TRP A 57 -4.27 -1.36 7.16
CA TRP A 57 -4.81 -0.63 8.33
C TRP A 57 -3.73 -0.02 9.21
N ALA A 58 -4.17 0.77 10.20
CA ALA A 58 -3.31 1.38 11.24
C ALA A 58 -2.33 0.41 11.91
N ASN A 59 -2.74 -0.85 12.08
CA ASN A 59 -1.91 -1.90 12.70
C ASN A 59 -0.89 -2.54 11.73
N GLY A 60 -0.75 -2.01 10.51
CA GLY A 60 0.20 -2.49 9.51
C GLY A 60 -0.24 -3.75 8.77
N ARG A 61 -1.40 -4.34 9.09
CA ARG A 61 -1.93 -5.53 8.40
C ARG A 61 -2.59 -5.15 7.07
N ASN A 62 -2.29 -5.92 6.03
CA ASN A 62 -2.90 -5.79 4.72
C ASN A 62 -4.15 -6.69 4.65
N TYR A 63 -5.27 -6.10 4.25
CA TYR A 63 -6.55 -6.79 4.04
C TYR A 63 -6.93 -6.68 2.58
N ARG A 64 -7.45 -7.77 2.03
CA ARG A 64 -7.98 -7.72 0.67
C ARG A 64 -9.23 -6.85 0.62
N CYS A 65 -9.39 -6.19 -0.52
CA CYS A 65 -10.60 -5.45 -0.85
C CYS A 65 -11.73 -6.45 -1.13
N SER A 66 -12.83 -6.34 -0.39
CA SER A 66 -14.08 -7.08 -0.67
C SER A 66 -15.01 -6.27 -1.57
N HIS A 67 -14.90 -4.94 -1.50
CA HIS A 67 -15.62 -4.01 -2.35
C HIS A 67 -14.63 -3.01 -2.95
N GLY A 68 -14.65 -2.87 -4.28
CA GLY A 68 -13.69 -2.03 -4.99
C GLY A 68 -12.30 -2.65 -5.15
N SER A 69 -11.34 -1.81 -5.53
CA SER A 69 -9.96 -2.14 -5.80
C SER A 69 -9.03 -0.95 -5.46
N CYS A 70 -7.93 -1.25 -4.78
CA CYS A 70 -6.82 -0.32 -4.61
C CYS A 70 -6.05 -0.03 -5.92
N VAL A 71 -6.36 -0.75 -7.01
CA VAL A 71 -5.75 -0.54 -8.33
C VAL A 71 -6.75 0.15 -9.26
N GLY A 72 -6.27 1.14 -10.03
CA GLY A 72 -7.08 1.87 -11.02
C GLY A 72 -7.23 3.35 -10.72
N LYS A 73 -8.06 4.03 -11.51
CA LYS A 73 -8.21 5.50 -11.47
C LYS A 73 -8.86 5.95 -10.15
N GLY A 74 -8.10 6.66 -9.31
CA GLY A 74 -8.55 7.07 -7.97
C GLY A 74 -8.19 6.07 -6.86
N GLY A 75 -7.61 4.92 -7.23
CA GLY A 75 -6.84 4.06 -6.33
C GLY A 75 -5.36 4.41 -6.32
N GLY A 76 -4.54 3.49 -5.84
CA GLY A 76 -3.09 3.60 -5.70
C GLY A 76 -2.66 3.74 -4.24
N ASP A 77 -1.36 3.53 -3.99
CA ASP A 77 -0.81 3.58 -2.64
C ASP A 77 -1.10 4.90 -1.94
N GLY A 78 -1.60 4.82 -0.71
CA GLY A 78 -2.00 6.00 0.05
C GLY A 78 -3.39 6.54 -0.31
N ALA A 79 -4.16 5.86 -1.17
CA ALA A 79 -5.60 6.11 -1.31
C ALA A 79 -6.37 5.55 -0.10
N CYS A 80 -7.52 6.13 0.22
CA CYS A 80 -8.31 5.70 1.36
C CYS A 80 -8.92 4.31 1.16
N CYS A 81 -8.89 3.48 2.20
CA CYS A 81 -9.61 2.22 2.26
C CYS A 81 -9.91 1.87 3.73
N GLY A 82 -10.83 0.95 4.00
CA GLY A 82 -11.23 0.68 5.37
C GLY A 82 -12.53 -0.10 5.48
N TRP A 83 -13.16 -0.04 6.65
CA TRP A 83 -14.39 -0.77 6.93
C TRP A 83 -15.48 0.18 7.38
N PRO A 84 -16.56 0.36 6.61
CA PRO A 84 -17.73 1.07 7.11
C PRO A 84 -18.31 0.35 8.32
N GLU A 85 -18.92 1.10 9.23
CA GLU A 85 -19.53 0.56 10.45
C GLU A 85 -20.61 -0.50 10.17
N ILE A 86 -21.20 -0.48 8.97
CA ILE A 86 -22.41 -1.23 8.61
C ILE A 86 -22.15 -2.48 7.75
N THR A 87 -20.91 -2.80 7.33
CA THR A 87 -20.72 -3.98 6.46
C THR A 87 -20.59 -5.28 7.22
N TRP A 88 -21.56 -6.17 6.97
CA TRP A 88 -21.62 -7.57 7.40
C TRP A 88 -20.76 -8.48 6.51
N GLU A 89 -20.15 -7.93 5.46
CA GLU A 89 -19.32 -8.66 4.51
C GLU A 89 -17.85 -8.48 4.88
N GLY A 90 -17.22 -9.59 5.26
CA GLY A 90 -15.94 -9.67 5.96
C GLY A 90 -14.68 -9.21 5.20
N GLY A 91 -14.66 -8.05 4.56
CA GLY A 91 -13.40 -7.42 4.13
C GLY A 91 -13.49 -5.95 3.75
N ALA A 92 -12.32 -5.35 3.44
CA ALA A 92 -12.18 -3.90 3.34
C ALA A 92 -12.91 -3.34 2.11
N THR A 93 -13.53 -2.18 2.29
CA THR A 93 -13.97 -1.31 1.20
C THR A 93 -12.78 -0.49 0.71
N CYS A 94 -12.55 -0.53 -0.60
CA CYS A 94 -11.43 0.08 -1.29
C CYS A 94 -11.91 1.04 -2.38
N PRO A 95 -11.00 1.86 -2.97
CA PRO A 95 -11.29 2.73 -4.10
C PRO A 95 -12.02 2.02 -5.22
N ASN A 96 -12.76 2.73 -6.06
CA ASN A 96 -13.51 2.13 -7.17
C ASN A 96 -14.64 1.16 -6.77
N GLY A 97 -14.92 0.98 -5.47
CA GLY A 97 -16.03 0.17 -4.96
C GLY A 97 -17.32 0.94 -4.74
N GLY A 98 -17.25 2.27 -4.79
CA GLY A 98 -18.32 3.14 -4.31
C GLY A 98 -18.33 3.22 -2.78
N TRP A 99 -18.50 4.43 -2.25
CA TRP A 99 -18.74 4.72 -0.83
C TRP A 99 -19.55 6.00 -0.69
#